data_AF-A0A9P3ZP12-F1
#
_entry.id   AF-A0A9P3ZP12-F1
#
_cell.length_a   1.000
_cell.length_b   1.000
_cell.length_c   1.000
_cell.angle_alpha   90.00
_cell.angle_beta   90.00
_cell.angle_gamma   90.00
#
_symmetry.space_group_name_H-M   'P 1'
#
loop_
_entity.id
_entity.type
_entity.pdbx_description
1 polymer ?
#
loop_
_entity_poly.entity_id
_entity_poly.type
_entity_poly.pdbx_seq_one_letter_code
_entity_poly.pdbx_strand_id
1 'polypeptide(L)'
;MKRAIIERIAPLVPHPDTWLSPDHDDPVLQVIPLEMANRIRRIQTLLGRPDAGWIIARSYAREEIMPPAWFKEQTIRRTIKLLMGKENNAVLMEAIALSGEMAAGARNLIHALLLNDGCDYDEISRISGISREIIRAHEELFFNVRDRRDEQTYLSGIVYPNGRIDELRPDYFDAAGNRELLLRTGFNSTVRQTAFLAGLQMTSPYAQGNNAEKTDKICRDMLERAAMATGMGIANSSRHPLGPVIRQVAVNAAHQVKPDGFGQLISLGDTMKQELEQLARNKAEALNRNMNDIPREPIPLTSNQEQ
;
A
#
# COMPACT_ATOMS: atom_id res chain seq x y z
N MET A 1 -4.70 -16.40 -9.00
CA MET A 1 -5.21 -17.66 -8.43
C MET A 1 -5.83 -17.46 -7.04
N LYS A 2 -7.10 -17.85 -6.85
CA LYS A 2 -7.85 -17.74 -5.57
C LYS A 2 -7.34 -18.70 -4.48
N ARG A 3 -7.53 -18.32 -3.21
CA ARG A 3 -7.20 -19.15 -2.02
C ARG A 3 -7.72 -20.58 -2.07
N ALA A 4 -9.00 -20.79 -2.40
CA ALA A 4 -9.59 -22.13 -2.46
C ALA A 4 -8.91 -23.04 -3.51
N ILE A 5 -8.37 -22.46 -4.59
CA ILE A 5 -7.63 -23.20 -5.59
C ILE A 5 -6.25 -23.60 -5.03
N ILE A 6 -5.58 -22.67 -4.33
CA ILE A 6 -4.29 -22.92 -3.67
C ILE A 6 -4.42 -24.05 -2.65
N GLU A 7 -5.41 -23.99 -1.76
CA GLU A 7 -5.64 -25.01 -0.72
C GLU A 7 -5.85 -26.41 -1.31
N ARG A 8 -6.49 -26.49 -2.49
CA ARG A 8 -6.75 -27.75 -3.18
C ARG A 8 -5.54 -28.27 -3.96
N ILE A 9 -4.75 -27.38 -4.57
CA ILE A 9 -3.60 -27.78 -5.41
C ILE A 9 -2.36 -28.04 -4.57
N ALA A 10 -2.12 -27.29 -3.49
CA ALA A 10 -0.90 -27.34 -2.68
C ALA A 10 -0.50 -28.75 -2.23
N PRO A 11 -1.42 -29.63 -1.77
CA PRO A 11 -1.06 -30.99 -1.37
C PRO A 11 -0.49 -31.83 -2.53
N LEU A 12 -0.89 -31.51 -3.77
CA LEU A 12 -0.54 -32.23 -4.98
C LEU A 12 0.70 -31.66 -5.69
N VAL A 13 1.22 -30.52 -5.23
CA VAL A 13 2.39 -29.88 -5.83
C VAL A 13 3.64 -30.73 -5.56
N PRO A 14 4.35 -31.21 -6.59
CA PRO A 14 5.55 -32.02 -6.42
C PRO A 14 6.70 -31.19 -5.83
N HIS A 15 7.47 -31.78 -4.91
CA HIS A 15 8.54 -31.19 -4.10
C HIS A 15 9.25 -29.93 -4.68
N PRO A 16 8.78 -28.70 -4.40
CA PRO A 16 9.64 -27.53 -4.48
C PRO A 16 10.72 -27.56 -3.41
N ASP A 17 11.92 -27.09 -3.76
CA ASP A 17 13.03 -26.83 -2.81
C ASP A 17 12.72 -25.69 -1.81
N THR A 18 11.46 -25.21 -1.78
CA THR A 18 11.02 -24.02 -1.06
C THR A 18 9.94 -24.30 0.00
N TRP A 19 9.65 -25.58 0.28
CA TRP A 19 8.77 -25.93 1.40
C TRP A 19 9.43 -25.53 2.73
N LEU A 20 8.61 -25.04 3.66
CA LEU A 20 9.04 -24.82 5.04
C LEU A 20 9.70 -26.08 5.61
N SER A 21 10.92 -25.94 6.14
CA SER A 21 11.64 -27.05 6.77
C SER A 21 10.92 -27.48 8.06
N PRO A 22 10.89 -28.77 8.39
CA PRO A 22 10.43 -29.26 9.68
C PRO A 22 11.13 -28.65 10.89
N ASP A 23 12.36 -28.18 10.69
CA ASP A 23 13.19 -27.64 11.78
C ASP A 23 12.59 -26.37 12.42
N HIS A 24 11.63 -25.72 11.74
CA HIS A 24 10.95 -24.50 12.21
C HIS A 24 9.46 -24.73 12.46
N ASP A 25 9.05 -25.99 12.66
CA ASP A 25 7.66 -26.33 12.91
C ASP A 25 7.16 -25.69 14.21
N ASP A 26 6.00 -25.06 14.11
CA ASP A 26 5.18 -24.70 15.27
C ASP A 26 4.97 -25.97 16.13
N PRO A 27 5.06 -25.89 17.48
CA PRO A 27 4.79 -27.03 18.36
C PRO A 27 3.49 -27.78 18.03
N VAL A 28 2.48 -27.08 17.48
CA VAL A 28 1.22 -27.68 17.03
C VAL A 28 1.40 -28.67 15.86
N LEU A 29 2.36 -28.43 14.97
CA LEU A 29 2.65 -29.34 13.84
C LEU A 29 3.42 -30.59 14.29
N GLN A 30 4.11 -30.53 15.43
CA GLN A 30 4.89 -31.64 15.97
C GLN A 30 4.02 -32.71 16.64
N VAL A 31 2.78 -32.37 17.04
CA VAL A 31 1.86 -33.26 17.76
C VAL A 31 0.83 -33.96 16.85
N ILE A 32 0.83 -33.66 15.56
CA ILE A 32 -0.09 -34.26 14.57
C ILE A 32 0.64 -35.25 13.64
N PRO A 33 -0.07 -36.16 12.95
CA PRO A 33 0.55 -37.07 12.00
C PRO A 33 1.37 -36.35 10.93
N LEU A 34 2.56 -36.86 10.61
CA LEU A 34 3.52 -36.22 9.70
C LEU A 34 2.93 -35.90 8.33
N GLU A 35 2.07 -36.77 7.80
CA GLU A 35 1.36 -36.53 6.53
C GLU A 35 0.45 -35.31 6.60
N MET A 36 -0.27 -35.13 7.72
CA MET A 36 -1.12 -33.97 7.96
C MET A 36 -0.28 -32.70 8.14
N ALA A 37 0.81 -32.78 8.91
CA ALA A 37 1.75 -31.67 9.08
C ALA A 37 2.34 -31.22 7.73
N ASN A 38 2.76 -32.17 6.89
CA ASN A 38 3.24 -31.91 5.54
C ASN A 38 2.17 -31.22 4.68
N ARG A 39 0.92 -31.70 4.72
CA ARG A 39 -0.17 -31.08 3.99
C ARG A 39 -0.40 -29.63 4.42
N ILE A 40 -0.43 -29.37 5.73
CA ILE A 40 -0.62 -28.03 6.27
C ILE A 40 0.53 -27.10 5.88
N ARG A 41 1.78 -27.55 6.02
CA ARG A 41 2.97 -26.81 5.59
C ARG A 41 2.90 -26.38 4.14
N ARG A 42 2.46 -27.30 3.27
CA ARG A 42 2.34 -27.01 1.83
C ARG A 42 1.33 -25.91 1.56
N ILE A 43 0.16 -25.99 2.20
CA ILE A 43 -0.89 -24.98 2.10
C ILE A 43 -0.38 -23.63 2.63
N GLN A 44 0.20 -23.59 3.82
CA GLN A 44 0.72 -22.37 4.43
C GLN A 44 1.80 -21.71 3.57
N THR A 45 2.74 -22.50 3.04
CA THR A 45 3.82 -21.99 2.19
C THR A 45 3.25 -21.31 0.95
N LEU A 46 2.31 -21.93 0.23
CA LEU A 46 1.76 -21.33 -0.99
C LEU A 46 0.78 -20.19 -0.71
N LEU A 47 0.01 -20.24 0.38
CA LEU A 47 -0.90 -19.15 0.73
C LEU A 47 -0.16 -17.88 1.16
N GLY A 48 1.01 -18.02 1.79
CA GLY A 48 1.83 -16.89 2.21
C GLY A 48 2.67 -16.28 1.09
N ARG A 49 2.78 -16.94 -0.07
CA ARG A 49 3.72 -16.56 -1.12
C ARG A 49 3.06 -15.89 -2.32
N PRO A 50 3.49 -14.67 -2.70
CA PRO A 50 3.00 -13.99 -3.89
C PRO A 50 3.37 -14.73 -5.19
N ASP A 51 4.47 -15.46 -5.19
CA ASP A 51 4.97 -16.24 -6.33
C ASP A 51 4.48 -17.69 -6.35
N ALA A 52 3.36 -18.00 -5.67
CA ALA A 52 2.79 -19.35 -5.64
C ALA A 52 2.54 -19.93 -7.04
N GLY A 53 2.10 -19.11 -8.00
CA GLY A 53 1.87 -19.55 -9.38
C GLY A 53 3.14 -20.06 -10.05
N TRP A 54 4.24 -19.35 -9.86
CA TRP A 54 5.57 -19.75 -10.33
C TRP A 54 6.09 -21.01 -9.65
N ILE A 55 5.95 -21.13 -8.33
CA ILE A 55 6.37 -22.33 -7.57
C ILE A 55 5.63 -23.56 -8.10
N ILE A 56 4.31 -23.47 -8.27
CA ILE A 56 3.50 -24.55 -8.84
C ILE A 56 4.00 -24.90 -10.25
N ALA A 57 4.18 -23.89 -11.12
CA ALA A 57 4.61 -24.14 -12.49
C ALA A 57 5.97 -24.83 -12.56
N ARG A 58 6.96 -24.34 -11.80
CA ARG A 58 8.31 -24.89 -11.77
C ARG A 58 8.33 -26.31 -11.22
N SER A 59 7.57 -26.58 -10.16
CA SER A 59 7.45 -27.90 -9.55
C SER A 59 6.90 -28.96 -10.50
N TYR A 60 5.79 -28.66 -11.19
CA TYR A 60 5.21 -29.60 -12.16
C TYR A 60 6.10 -29.78 -13.39
N ALA A 61 6.73 -28.71 -13.87
CA ALA A 61 7.65 -28.78 -15.01
C ALA A 61 8.90 -29.62 -14.71
N ARG A 62 9.46 -29.52 -13.49
CA ARG A 62 10.62 -30.31 -13.04
C ARG A 62 10.35 -31.82 -13.07
N GLU A 63 9.15 -32.22 -12.69
CA GLU A 63 8.71 -33.62 -12.72
C GLU A 63 8.13 -34.03 -14.08
N GLU A 64 8.17 -33.14 -15.08
CA GLU A 64 7.66 -33.33 -16.43
C GLU A 64 6.17 -33.79 -16.51
N ILE A 65 5.37 -33.45 -15.50
CA ILE A 65 3.96 -33.82 -15.40
C ILE A 65 3.04 -32.60 -15.46
N MET A 66 1.80 -32.82 -15.91
CA MET A 66 0.77 -31.77 -15.89
C MET A 66 -0.07 -31.84 -14.61
N PRO A 67 -0.52 -30.69 -14.09
CA PRO A 67 -1.44 -30.65 -12.96
C PRO A 67 -2.77 -31.34 -13.32
N PRO A 68 -3.58 -31.70 -12.30
CA PRO A 68 -4.89 -32.31 -12.51
C PRO A 68 -5.78 -31.52 -13.47
N ALA A 69 -6.70 -32.22 -14.15
CA ALA A 69 -7.60 -31.61 -15.14
C ALA A 69 -8.54 -30.53 -14.56
N TRP A 70 -8.83 -30.60 -13.25
CA TRP A 70 -9.64 -29.59 -12.56
C TRP A 70 -8.90 -28.28 -12.31
N PHE A 71 -7.56 -28.27 -12.36
CA PHE A 71 -6.75 -27.06 -12.20
C PHE A 71 -6.77 -26.27 -13.51
N LYS A 72 -7.56 -25.19 -13.55
CA LYS A 72 -7.87 -24.42 -14.78
C LYS A 72 -7.05 -23.14 -14.96
N GLU A 73 -6.05 -22.89 -14.12
CA GLU A 73 -5.16 -21.72 -14.22
C GLU A 73 -4.31 -21.82 -15.50
N GLN A 74 -4.75 -21.16 -16.58
CA GLN A 74 -4.18 -21.34 -17.91
C GLN A 74 -2.76 -20.79 -18.03
N THR A 75 -2.48 -19.65 -17.43
CA THR A 75 -1.13 -19.06 -17.41
C THR A 75 -0.15 -20.04 -16.78
N ILE A 76 -0.47 -20.58 -15.60
CA ILE A 76 0.37 -21.58 -14.92
C ILE A 76 0.55 -22.83 -15.79
N ARG A 77 -0.53 -23.37 -16.37
CA ARG A 77 -0.46 -24.55 -17.27
C ARG A 77 0.40 -24.32 -18.51
N ARG A 78 0.31 -23.15 -19.13
CA ARG A 78 1.13 -22.79 -20.30
C ARG A 78 2.58 -22.56 -19.89
N THR A 79 2.83 -21.96 -18.73
CA THR A 79 4.18 -21.85 -18.16
C THR A 79 4.81 -23.22 -17.93
N ILE A 80 4.06 -24.21 -17.43
CA ILE A 80 4.55 -25.58 -17.29
C ILE A 80 4.99 -26.14 -18.65
N LYS A 81 4.16 -26.02 -19.68
CA LYS A 81 4.50 -26.48 -21.04
C LYS A 81 5.71 -25.74 -21.62
N LEU A 82 5.81 -24.43 -21.40
CA LEU A 82 6.95 -23.62 -21.80
C LEU A 82 8.25 -24.12 -21.16
N LEU A 83 8.24 -24.33 -19.84
CA LEU A 83 9.39 -24.83 -19.08
C LEU A 83 9.80 -26.26 -19.49
N MET A 84 8.84 -27.07 -19.95
CA MET A 84 9.09 -28.41 -20.50
C MET A 84 9.51 -28.40 -21.99
N GLY A 85 9.64 -27.23 -22.62
CA GLY A 85 9.96 -27.11 -24.06
C GLY A 85 8.83 -27.55 -25.00
N LYS A 86 7.59 -27.69 -24.49
CA LYS A 86 6.41 -28.17 -25.25
C LYS A 86 5.56 -27.04 -25.83
N GLU A 87 5.87 -25.79 -25.50
CA GLU A 87 5.18 -24.59 -26.00
C GLU A 87 6.21 -23.46 -26.12
N ASN A 88 6.10 -22.62 -27.15
CA ASN A 88 6.83 -21.36 -27.22
C ASN A 88 5.84 -20.21 -27.06
N ASN A 89 6.09 -19.31 -26.12
CA ASN A 89 5.16 -18.25 -25.76
C ASN A 89 5.91 -16.98 -25.33
N ALA A 90 5.99 -16.01 -26.25
CA ALA A 90 6.73 -14.76 -26.04
C ALA A 90 6.22 -13.98 -24.82
N VAL A 91 4.90 -13.88 -24.65
CA VAL A 91 4.27 -13.20 -23.51
C VAL A 91 4.73 -13.80 -22.18
N LEU A 92 4.77 -15.12 -22.07
CA LEU A 92 5.22 -15.79 -20.84
C LEU A 92 6.71 -15.62 -20.61
N MET A 93 7.53 -15.65 -21.66
CA MET A 93 8.97 -15.38 -21.56
C MET A 93 9.23 -13.97 -21.05
N GLU A 94 8.53 -12.97 -21.57
CA GLU A 94 8.64 -11.58 -21.11
C GLU A 94 8.12 -11.40 -19.68
N ALA A 95 7.00 -12.04 -19.33
CA ALA A 95 6.47 -12.03 -17.97
C ALA A 95 7.45 -12.65 -16.94
N ILE A 96 8.18 -13.70 -17.34
CA ILE A 96 9.26 -14.29 -16.54
C ILE A 96 10.47 -13.34 -16.51
N ALA A 97 10.83 -12.72 -17.62
CA ALA A 97 11.95 -11.76 -17.66
C ALA A 97 11.74 -10.57 -16.70
N LEU A 98 10.49 -10.13 -16.51
CA LEU A 98 10.13 -9.10 -15.53
C LEU A 98 10.46 -9.49 -14.08
N SER A 99 10.58 -10.78 -13.74
CA SER A 99 11.02 -11.18 -12.40
C SER A 99 12.53 -11.00 -12.19
N GLY A 100 13.31 -10.82 -13.27
CA GLY A 100 14.76 -10.64 -13.22
C GLY A 100 15.21 -9.33 -12.56
N GLU A 101 16.47 -9.28 -12.13
CA GLU A 101 17.04 -8.11 -11.43
C GLU A 101 17.10 -6.87 -12.30
N MET A 102 17.42 -7.02 -13.59
CA MET A 102 17.48 -5.90 -14.54
C MET A 102 16.14 -5.19 -14.73
N ALA A 103 15.03 -5.87 -14.46
CA ALA A 103 13.68 -5.33 -14.57
C ALA A 103 13.12 -4.83 -13.22
N ALA A 104 13.94 -4.75 -12.16
CA ALA A 104 13.46 -4.45 -10.81
C ALA A 104 12.65 -3.14 -10.71
N GLY A 105 13.06 -2.08 -11.40
CA GLY A 105 12.32 -0.81 -11.42
C GLY A 105 10.91 -0.97 -12.00
N ALA A 106 10.81 -1.55 -13.21
CA ALA A 106 9.55 -1.81 -13.89
C ALA A 106 8.65 -2.77 -13.10
N ARG A 107 9.23 -3.84 -12.55
CA ARG A 107 8.53 -4.81 -11.70
C ARG A 107 7.95 -4.15 -10.45
N ASN A 108 8.74 -3.34 -9.75
CA ASN A 108 8.29 -2.68 -8.52
C ASN A 108 7.16 -1.68 -8.81
N LEU A 109 7.25 -0.94 -9.93
CA LEU A 109 6.15 -0.09 -10.41
C LEU A 109 4.89 -0.91 -10.67
N ILE A 110 4.98 -1.98 -11.46
CA ILE A 110 3.84 -2.84 -11.77
C ILE A 110 3.21 -3.38 -10.48
N HIS A 111 4.02 -3.91 -9.56
CA HIS A 111 3.53 -4.45 -8.28
C HIS A 111 2.79 -3.37 -7.47
N ALA A 112 3.32 -2.15 -7.41
CA ALA A 112 2.65 -1.06 -6.72
C ALA A 112 1.33 -0.65 -7.38
N LEU A 113 1.29 -0.56 -8.71
CA LEU A 113 0.05 -0.24 -9.42
C LEU A 113 -0.97 -1.39 -9.33
N LEU A 114 -0.51 -2.65 -9.27
CA LEU A 114 -1.37 -3.82 -9.09
C LEU A 114 -2.06 -3.82 -7.72
N LEU A 115 -1.43 -3.26 -6.69
CA LEU A 115 -2.04 -3.07 -5.36
C LEU A 115 -3.06 -1.93 -5.32
N ASN A 116 -3.07 -1.06 -6.33
CA ASN A 116 -3.95 0.09 -6.33
C ASN A 116 -5.37 -0.28 -6.71
N ASP A 117 -6.31 0.12 -5.86
CA ASP A 117 -7.69 -0.26 -6.02
C ASP A 117 -8.40 0.36 -7.25
N GLY A 118 -7.92 1.51 -7.70
CA GLY A 118 -8.49 2.25 -8.83
C GLY A 118 -7.84 1.97 -10.18
N CYS A 119 -6.85 1.07 -10.24
CA CYS A 119 -6.05 0.83 -11.45
C CYS A 119 -6.46 -0.50 -12.09
N ASP A 120 -6.78 -0.51 -13.39
CA ASP A 120 -6.97 -1.74 -14.16
C ASP A 120 -5.72 -2.10 -14.99
N TYR A 121 -5.70 -3.28 -15.60
CA TYR A 121 -4.53 -3.71 -16.39
C TYR A 121 -4.26 -2.80 -17.60
N ASP A 122 -5.28 -2.16 -18.17
CA ASP A 122 -5.12 -1.28 -19.33
C ASP A 122 -4.46 0.05 -18.92
N GLU A 123 -4.79 0.58 -17.74
CA GLU A 123 -4.12 1.73 -17.14
C GLU A 123 -2.68 1.41 -16.73
N ILE A 124 -2.43 0.26 -16.11
CA ILE A 124 -1.05 -0.19 -15.80
C ILE A 124 -0.23 -0.30 -17.07
N SER A 125 -0.82 -0.83 -18.15
CA SER A 125 -0.16 -0.94 -19.45
C SER A 125 0.23 0.42 -20.01
N ARG A 126 -0.69 1.40 -19.99
CA ARG A 126 -0.40 2.77 -20.43
C ARG A 126 0.70 3.45 -19.61
N ILE A 127 0.70 3.27 -18.29
CA ILE A 127 1.68 3.91 -17.39
C ILE A 127 3.06 3.27 -17.52
N SER A 128 3.13 1.94 -17.57
CA SER A 128 4.40 1.20 -17.58
C SER A 128 4.99 0.99 -18.97
N GLY A 129 4.18 1.12 -20.03
CA GLY A 129 4.57 0.77 -21.40
C GLY A 129 4.63 -0.74 -21.65
N ILE A 130 4.25 -1.58 -20.68
CA ILE A 130 4.27 -3.04 -20.79
C ILE A 130 2.89 -3.53 -21.21
N SER A 131 2.81 -4.55 -22.08
CA SER A 131 1.51 -5.03 -22.54
C SER A 131 0.68 -5.62 -21.40
N ARG A 132 -0.65 -5.49 -21.53
CA ARG A 132 -1.62 -6.03 -20.57
C ARG A 132 -1.41 -7.53 -20.34
N GLU A 133 -1.16 -8.29 -21.39
CA GLU A 133 -1.01 -9.74 -21.35
C GLU A 133 0.21 -10.14 -20.51
N ILE A 134 1.32 -9.40 -20.64
CA ILE A 134 2.54 -9.61 -19.86
C ILE A 134 2.30 -9.26 -18.39
N ILE A 135 1.67 -8.12 -18.11
CA ILE A 135 1.36 -7.70 -16.73
C ILE A 135 0.48 -8.74 -16.04
N ARG A 136 -0.57 -9.22 -16.72
CA ARG A 136 -1.47 -10.25 -16.20
C ARG A 136 -0.73 -11.56 -15.96
N ALA A 137 0.05 -12.03 -16.92
CA ALA A 137 0.81 -13.26 -16.76
C ALA A 137 1.83 -13.17 -15.62
N HIS A 138 2.50 -12.02 -15.49
CA HIS A 138 3.44 -11.75 -14.41
C HIS A 138 2.74 -11.72 -13.05
N GLU A 139 1.59 -11.07 -12.97
CA GLU A 139 0.79 -11.03 -11.75
C GLU A 139 0.34 -12.43 -11.33
N GLU A 140 -0.23 -13.23 -12.24
CA GLU A 140 -0.70 -14.58 -11.93
C GLU A 140 0.43 -15.54 -11.51
N LEU A 141 1.67 -15.32 -11.97
CA LEU A 141 2.83 -16.16 -11.65
C LEU A 141 3.58 -15.70 -10.39
N PHE A 142 3.80 -14.39 -10.23
CA PHE A 142 4.79 -13.85 -9.29
C PHE A 142 4.23 -12.92 -8.21
N PHE A 143 2.95 -12.51 -8.28
CA PHE A 143 2.41 -11.54 -7.33
C PHE A 143 1.04 -11.90 -6.73
N ASN A 144 0.13 -12.43 -7.53
CA ASN A 144 -1.18 -12.98 -7.16
C ASN A 144 -1.97 -12.11 -6.15
N VAL A 145 -2.10 -10.82 -6.44
CA VAL A 145 -2.81 -9.86 -5.58
C VAL A 145 -4.22 -9.57 -6.08
N ARG A 146 -4.49 -9.73 -7.38
CA ARG A 146 -5.78 -9.36 -7.97
C ARG A 146 -6.88 -10.37 -7.66
N ASP A 147 -6.55 -11.65 -7.69
CA ASP A 147 -7.48 -12.73 -7.33
C ASP A 147 -7.71 -12.88 -5.82
N ARG A 148 -6.91 -12.17 -5.01
CA ARG A 148 -6.92 -12.21 -3.53
C ARG A 148 -7.05 -10.82 -2.92
N ARG A 149 -7.67 -9.91 -3.66
CA ARG A 149 -7.74 -8.48 -3.31
C ARG A 149 -8.62 -8.22 -2.09
N ASP A 150 -9.52 -9.14 -1.78
CA ASP A 150 -10.36 -9.18 -0.59
C ASP A 150 -9.64 -9.76 0.64
N GLU A 151 -8.46 -10.35 0.48
CA GLU A 151 -7.69 -10.95 1.57
C GLU A 151 -6.73 -9.95 2.23
N GLN A 152 -7.28 -9.08 3.10
CA GLN A 152 -6.52 -8.00 3.73
C GLN A 152 -5.25 -8.47 4.46
N THR A 153 -5.29 -9.62 5.14
CA THR A 153 -4.13 -10.20 5.82
C THR A 153 -3.02 -10.58 4.83
N TYR A 154 -3.37 -11.12 3.67
CA TYR A 154 -2.40 -11.51 2.65
C TYR A 154 -1.74 -10.28 2.02
N LEU A 155 -2.54 -9.28 1.63
CA LEU A 155 -2.02 -8.02 1.09
C LEU A 155 -1.16 -7.28 2.12
N SER A 156 -1.60 -7.24 3.38
CA SER A 156 -0.83 -6.62 4.46
C SER A 156 0.49 -7.36 4.71
N GLY A 157 0.53 -8.69 4.62
CA GLY A 157 1.78 -9.45 4.72
C GLY A 157 2.79 -9.15 3.61
N ILE A 158 2.31 -8.75 2.42
CA ILE A 158 3.17 -8.33 1.29
C ILE A 158 3.70 -6.90 1.50
N VAL A 159 2.84 -5.98 1.92
CA VAL A 159 3.12 -4.53 1.99
C VAL A 159 3.80 -4.13 3.31
N TYR A 160 3.45 -4.84 4.38
CA TYR A 160 3.89 -4.63 5.76
C TYR A 160 4.31 -5.96 6.41
N PRO A 161 5.42 -6.57 5.97
CA PRO A 161 5.86 -7.87 6.50
C PRO A 161 6.12 -7.84 8.02
N ASN A 162 6.61 -6.70 8.55
CA ASN A 162 6.78 -6.50 9.99
C ASN A 162 5.63 -5.71 10.64
N GLY A 163 4.50 -5.56 9.94
CA GLY A 163 3.39 -4.70 10.32
C GLY A 163 3.63 -3.22 10.06
N ARG A 164 2.63 -2.38 10.41
CA ARG A 164 2.68 -0.92 10.24
C ARG A 164 3.54 -0.21 11.27
N ILE A 165 4.06 -0.92 12.28
CA ILE A 165 4.93 -0.36 13.31
C ILE A 165 6.23 0.21 12.72
N ASP A 166 6.69 -0.31 11.58
CA ASP A 166 7.85 0.24 10.87
C ASP A 166 7.65 1.71 10.50
N GLU A 167 6.41 2.15 10.18
CA GLU A 167 6.11 3.57 9.87
C GLU A 167 6.29 4.51 11.05
N LEU A 168 6.34 3.95 12.27
CA LEU A 168 6.54 4.70 13.52
C LEU A 168 8.03 4.76 13.88
N ARG A 169 8.94 4.40 12.97
CA ARG A 169 10.37 4.50 13.20
C ARG A 169 10.89 5.91 12.86
N PRO A 170 11.80 6.47 13.66
CA PRO A 170 12.41 7.76 13.39
C PRO A 170 13.11 7.86 12.03
N ASP A 171 13.76 6.76 11.66
CA ASP A 171 14.56 6.56 10.45
C ASP A 171 13.74 5.91 9.33
N TYR A 172 12.40 5.95 9.39
CA TYR A 172 11.53 5.19 8.48
C TYR A 172 11.89 5.31 7.00
N PHE A 173 12.07 6.54 6.49
CA PHE A 173 12.35 6.77 5.08
C PHE A 173 13.78 6.35 4.68
N ASP A 174 14.72 6.37 5.61
CA ASP A 174 16.11 5.97 5.37
C ASP A 174 16.29 4.45 5.50
N ALA A 175 15.48 3.81 6.37
CA ALA A 175 15.52 2.38 6.64
C ALA A 175 14.67 1.56 5.66
N ALA A 176 13.57 2.11 5.15
CA ALA A 176 12.68 1.41 4.21
C ALA A 176 13.28 1.40 2.80
N GLY A 177 13.27 0.24 2.15
CA GLY A 177 13.72 0.12 0.78
C GLY A 177 12.78 0.82 -0.21
N ASN A 178 13.32 1.32 -1.33
CA ASN A 178 12.53 1.96 -2.39
C ASN A 178 11.34 1.10 -2.87
N ARG A 179 11.53 -0.22 -2.94
CA ARG A 179 10.45 -1.16 -3.27
C ARG A 179 9.32 -1.09 -2.26
N GLU A 180 9.63 -1.14 -0.97
CA GLU A 180 8.65 -1.17 0.12
C GLU A 180 7.84 0.13 0.16
N LEU A 181 8.52 1.27 0.06
CA LEU A 181 7.88 2.58 -0.04
C LEU A 181 6.91 2.66 -1.23
N LEU A 182 7.31 2.11 -2.38
CA LEU A 182 6.49 2.10 -3.57
C LEU A 182 5.27 1.18 -3.43
N LEU A 183 5.43 -0.02 -2.87
CA LEU A 183 4.29 -0.92 -2.59
C LEU A 183 3.30 -0.30 -1.61
N ARG A 184 3.79 0.29 -0.51
CA ARG A 184 2.96 0.98 0.48
C ARG A 184 2.21 2.16 -0.13
N THR A 185 2.84 2.87 -1.06
CA THR A 185 2.17 3.94 -1.80
C THR A 185 1.11 3.38 -2.73
N GLY A 186 1.41 2.30 -3.46
CA GLY A 186 0.44 1.59 -4.29
C GLY A 186 -0.81 1.14 -3.52
N PHE A 187 -0.60 0.63 -2.31
CA PHE A 187 -1.64 0.11 -1.43
C PHE A 187 -2.50 1.20 -0.75
N ASN A 188 -1.89 2.31 -0.30
CA ASN A 188 -2.60 3.32 0.50
C ASN A 188 -3.01 4.59 -0.28
N SER A 189 -2.56 4.74 -1.52
CA SER A 189 -2.70 6.00 -2.27
C SER A 189 -3.41 5.81 -3.61
N THR A 190 -3.54 6.89 -4.38
CA THR A 190 -4.10 6.84 -5.73
C THR A 190 -3.05 6.49 -6.78
N VAL A 191 -3.50 5.99 -7.94
CA VAL A 191 -2.64 5.66 -9.09
C VAL A 191 -1.70 6.81 -9.46
N ARG A 192 -2.21 8.06 -9.44
CA ARG A 192 -1.42 9.26 -9.74
C ARG A 192 -0.29 9.47 -8.74
N GLN A 193 -0.55 9.27 -7.45
CA GLN A 193 0.47 9.37 -6.40
C GLN A 193 1.52 8.27 -6.52
N THR A 194 1.10 7.04 -6.86
CA THR A 194 2.02 5.93 -7.11
C THR A 194 2.92 6.20 -8.32
N ALA A 195 2.35 6.68 -9.43
CA ALA A 195 3.11 7.04 -10.63
C ALA A 195 4.08 8.20 -10.39
N PHE A 196 3.69 9.20 -9.59
CA PHE A 196 4.57 10.28 -9.16
C PHE A 196 5.76 9.77 -8.35
N LEU A 197 5.51 8.93 -7.32
CA LEU A 197 6.60 8.38 -6.50
C LEU A 197 7.54 7.46 -7.29
N ALA A 198 7.02 6.78 -8.31
CA ALA A 198 7.82 5.99 -9.25
C ALA A 198 8.67 6.86 -10.21
N GLY A 199 8.57 8.19 -10.15
CA GLY A 199 9.30 9.12 -11.02
C GLY A 199 8.73 9.26 -12.43
N LEU A 200 7.49 8.80 -12.68
CA LEU A 200 6.86 8.85 -14.00
C LEU A 200 6.08 10.15 -14.25
N GLN A 201 5.80 10.93 -13.19
CA GLN A 201 5.14 12.21 -13.30
C GLN A 201 6.04 13.33 -12.76
N MET A 202 6.25 14.35 -13.60
CA MET A 202 7.05 15.54 -13.23
C MET A 202 6.25 16.54 -12.36
N THR A 203 4.92 16.50 -12.45
CA THR A 203 4.04 17.39 -11.68
C THR A 203 3.54 16.68 -10.45
N SER A 204 3.85 17.24 -9.28
CA SER A 204 3.39 16.69 -8.01
C SER A 204 1.86 16.68 -7.94
N PRO A 205 1.20 15.52 -7.68
CA PRO A 205 -0.24 15.48 -7.43
C PRO A 205 -0.60 16.24 -6.15
N TYR A 206 0.37 16.51 -5.28
CA TYR A 206 0.20 17.34 -4.10
C TYR A 206 0.18 18.84 -4.42
N ALA A 207 0.64 19.26 -5.61
CA ALA A 207 0.64 20.67 -6.01
C ALA A 207 -0.70 21.15 -6.59
N GLN A 208 -1.62 20.25 -6.97
CA GLN A 208 -2.92 20.61 -7.56
C GLN A 208 -4.09 20.18 -6.65
N GLY A 209 -5.06 21.06 -6.40
CA GLY A 209 -6.26 20.79 -5.56
C GLY A 209 -6.36 21.64 -4.29
N ASN A 210 -7.57 21.69 -3.69
CA ASN A 210 -7.91 22.50 -2.52
C ASN A 210 -7.04 22.11 -1.30
N ASN A 211 -6.31 23.08 -0.74
CA ASN A 211 -5.39 22.85 0.37
C ASN A 211 -6.10 22.33 1.64
N ALA A 212 -7.38 22.65 1.85
CA ALA A 212 -8.12 22.22 3.04
C ALA A 212 -8.32 20.70 3.11
N GLU A 213 -8.77 20.09 2.01
CA GLU A 213 -9.03 18.64 1.94
C GLU A 213 -7.73 17.80 2.06
N LYS A 214 -6.62 18.35 1.53
CA LYS A 214 -5.29 17.77 1.68
C LYS A 214 -4.81 17.80 3.14
N THR A 215 -4.98 18.94 3.81
CA THR A 215 -4.64 19.09 5.22
C THR A 215 -5.45 18.12 6.07
N ASP A 216 -6.76 18.00 5.83
CA ASP A 216 -7.62 17.06 6.56
C ASP A 216 -7.21 15.60 6.36
N LYS A 217 -6.82 15.20 5.15
CA LYS A 217 -6.32 13.84 4.89
C LYS A 217 -5.00 13.58 5.61
N ILE A 218 -4.04 14.50 5.50
CA ILE A 218 -2.75 14.39 6.20
C ILE A 218 -2.96 14.34 7.72
N CYS A 219 -3.83 15.19 8.25
CA CYS A 219 -4.18 15.18 9.68
C CYS A 219 -4.79 13.85 10.11
N ARG A 220 -5.75 13.29 9.35
CA ARG A 220 -6.32 11.96 9.66
C ARG A 220 -5.26 10.87 9.70
N ASP A 221 -4.39 10.80 8.69
CA ASP A 221 -3.33 9.79 8.62
C ASP A 221 -2.33 9.94 9.78
N MET A 222 -1.99 11.19 10.15
CA MET A 222 -1.15 11.49 11.31
C MET A 222 -1.83 11.10 12.63
N LEU A 223 -3.13 11.38 12.78
CA LEU A 223 -3.90 11.03 13.97
C LEU A 223 -4.01 9.50 14.15
N GLU A 224 -4.23 8.75 13.07
CA GLU A 224 -4.29 7.28 13.09
C GLU A 224 -2.95 6.68 13.55
N ARG A 225 -1.83 7.16 13.00
CA ARG A 225 -0.48 6.74 13.42
C ARG A 225 -0.20 7.11 14.87
N ALA A 226 -0.64 8.29 15.29
CA ALA A 226 -0.48 8.72 16.67
C ALA A 226 -1.25 7.83 17.65
N ALA A 227 -2.53 7.54 17.36
CA ALA A 227 -3.35 6.64 18.16
C ALA A 227 -2.74 5.23 18.26
N MET A 228 -2.19 4.71 17.16
CA MET A 228 -1.45 3.44 17.14
C MET A 228 -0.23 3.48 18.07
N ALA A 229 0.61 4.50 17.93
CA ALA A 229 1.81 4.66 18.76
C ALA A 229 1.49 4.82 20.25
N THR A 230 0.37 5.46 20.60
CA THR A 230 -0.12 5.55 21.97
C THR A 230 -0.58 4.21 22.52
N GLY A 231 -1.40 3.48 21.76
CA GLY A 231 -1.87 2.16 22.16
C GLY A 231 -0.73 1.16 22.38
N MET A 232 0.38 1.34 21.67
CA MET A 232 1.60 0.54 21.82
C MET A 232 2.57 1.05 22.90
N GLY A 233 2.27 2.18 23.57
CA GLY A 233 3.15 2.79 24.58
C GLY A 233 4.40 3.49 24.02
N ILE A 234 4.50 3.64 22.70
CA ILE A 234 5.68 4.18 21.98
C ILE A 234 5.70 5.72 21.97
N ALA A 235 4.55 6.36 22.17
CA ALA A 235 4.41 7.84 22.22
C ALA A 235 5.30 8.52 23.28
N ASN A 236 5.84 7.75 24.23
CA ASN A 236 6.78 8.24 25.23
C ASN A 236 8.27 8.20 24.80
N SER A 237 8.59 7.63 23.64
CA SER A 237 9.97 7.55 23.16
C SER A 237 10.46 8.91 22.63
N SER A 238 11.52 9.44 23.23
CA SER A 238 12.17 10.71 22.85
C SER A 238 12.91 10.65 21.50
N ARG A 239 12.85 9.52 20.80
CA ARG A 239 13.61 9.26 19.57
C ARG A 239 12.83 9.51 18.28
N HIS A 240 11.51 9.69 18.34
CA HIS A 240 10.69 9.86 17.13
C HIS A 240 10.58 11.34 16.71
N PRO A 241 10.84 11.72 15.44
CA PRO A 241 10.77 13.09 14.95
C PRO A 241 9.35 13.64 14.99
N LEU A 242 8.32 12.78 14.89
CA LEU A 242 6.92 13.13 15.15
C LEU A 242 6.46 12.80 16.58
N GLY A 243 7.35 12.33 17.45
CA GLY A 243 7.03 11.90 18.82
C GLY A 243 6.30 12.96 19.66
N PRO A 244 6.70 14.25 19.62
CA PRO A 244 5.96 15.32 20.29
C PRO A 244 4.55 15.52 19.73
N VAL A 245 4.38 15.43 18.41
CA VAL A 245 3.06 15.58 17.72
C VAL A 245 2.16 14.39 18.05
N ILE A 246 2.70 13.17 17.96
CA ILE A 246 2.03 11.92 18.32
C ILE A 246 1.60 11.95 19.79
N ARG A 247 2.47 12.40 20.71
CA ARG A 247 2.16 12.53 22.13
C ARG A 247 1.06 13.57 22.37
N GLN A 248 1.11 14.71 21.69
CA GLN A 248 0.08 15.73 21.82
C GLN A 248 -1.28 15.22 21.33
N VAL A 249 -1.31 14.54 20.19
CA VAL A 249 -2.52 13.89 19.65
C VAL A 249 -3.05 12.80 20.59
N ALA A 250 -2.16 11.96 21.12
CA ALA A 250 -2.47 10.92 22.09
C ALA A 250 -3.16 11.45 23.34
N VAL A 251 -2.59 12.52 23.91
CA VAL A 251 -3.13 13.23 25.07
C VAL A 251 -4.50 13.79 24.72
N ASN A 252 -4.64 14.43 23.55
CA ASN A 252 -5.92 14.96 23.08
C ASN A 252 -6.99 13.88 22.86
N ALA A 253 -6.61 12.68 22.40
CA ALA A 253 -7.53 11.55 22.21
C ALA A 253 -7.91 10.88 23.54
N ALA A 254 -6.97 10.73 24.46
CA ALA A 254 -7.23 10.21 25.81
C ALA A 254 -8.17 11.12 26.61
N HIS A 255 -8.12 12.43 26.38
CA HIS A 255 -9.02 13.41 27.00
C HIS A 255 -10.47 13.36 26.48
N GLN A 256 -10.73 12.62 25.39
CA GLN A 256 -12.08 12.38 24.87
C GLN A 256 -12.77 11.19 25.56
N VAL A 257 -12.04 10.37 26.33
CA VAL A 257 -12.59 9.31 27.18
C VAL A 257 -12.59 9.81 28.63
N LYS A 258 -13.74 10.30 29.13
CA LYS A 258 -13.92 10.56 30.56
C LYS A 258 -14.21 9.24 31.29
N PRO A 259 -13.62 9.03 32.47
CA PRO A 259 -14.39 9.35 33.67
C PRO A 259 -13.58 10.10 34.74
N ASP A 260 -14.22 11.15 35.26
CA ASP A 260 -14.13 11.68 36.62
C ASP A 260 -12.76 12.09 37.20
N GLY A 261 -12.55 13.41 37.32
CA GLY A 261 -11.58 13.97 38.27
C GLY A 261 -10.71 15.12 37.77
N PHE A 262 -11.22 16.34 37.92
CA PHE A 262 -10.54 17.63 38.08
C PHE A 262 -9.19 17.92 37.37
N GLY A 263 -9.30 18.77 36.35
CA GLY A 263 -8.26 19.67 35.85
C GLY A 263 -8.87 20.45 34.69
N GLN A 264 -9.11 21.76 34.85
CA GLN A 264 -9.71 22.58 33.78
C GLN A 264 -8.76 22.63 32.58
N LEU A 265 -9.07 21.81 31.56
CA LEU A 265 -8.47 21.86 30.24
C LEU A 265 -9.30 22.77 29.34
N ILE A 266 -8.62 23.77 28.78
CA ILE A 266 -9.14 24.65 27.75
C ILE A 266 -9.46 23.77 26.52
N SER A 267 -10.65 23.93 25.96
CA SER A 267 -11.09 23.16 24.79
C SER A 267 -10.19 23.46 23.58
N LEU A 268 -9.77 22.42 22.86
CA LEU A 268 -9.01 22.53 21.60
C LEU A 268 -9.76 23.38 20.55
N GLY A 269 -11.10 23.41 20.63
CA GLY A 269 -11.93 24.30 19.82
C GLY A 269 -11.65 25.78 20.11
N ASP A 270 -11.35 26.15 21.35
CA ASP A 270 -11.04 27.53 21.74
C ASP A 270 -9.63 27.93 21.34
N THR A 271 -8.66 27.01 21.43
CA THR A 271 -7.27 27.26 21.00
C THR A 271 -7.16 27.32 19.47
N MET A 272 -7.83 26.41 18.75
CA MET A 272 -7.89 26.47 17.27
C MET A 272 -8.66 27.69 16.79
N LYS A 273 -9.74 28.08 17.48
CA LYS A 273 -10.49 29.30 17.19
C LYS A 273 -9.64 30.55 17.42
N GLN A 274 -8.87 30.63 18.50
CA GLN A 274 -7.96 31.75 18.78
C GLN A 274 -6.85 31.88 17.72
N GLU A 275 -6.22 30.77 17.33
CA GLU A 275 -5.18 30.77 16.28
C GLU A 275 -5.74 31.17 14.90
N LEU A 276 -6.93 30.68 14.54
CA LEU A 276 -7.62 31.06 13.31
C LEU A 276 -8.06 32.55 13.32
N GLU A 277 -8.53 33.06 14.45
CA GLU A 277 -8.90 34.48 14.62
C GLU A 277 -7.69 35.41 14.57
N GLN A 278 -6.52 34.97 15.07
CA GLN A 278 -5.27 35.72 15.02
C GLN A 278 -4.74 35.80 13.58
N LEU A 279 -4.79 34.68 12.85
CA LEU A 279 -4.44 34.60 11.43
C LEU A 279 -5.36 35.46 10.54
N ALA A 280 -6.66 35.48 10.83
CA ALA A 280 -7.63 36.32 10.12
C ALA A 280 -7.36 37.81 10.34
N ARG A 281 -7.03 38.23 11.57
CA ARG A 281 -6.67 39.63 11.90
C ARG A 281 -5.38 40.08 11.21
N ASN A 282 -4.33 39.27 11.28
CA ASN A 282 -3.05 39.57 10.62
C ASN A 282 -3.19 39.71 9.10
N LYS A 283 -4.09 38.91 8.49
CA LYS A 283 -4.36 38.96 7.05
C LYS A 283 -5.22 40.17 6.67
N ALA A 284 -6.16 40.58 7.52
CA ALA A 284 -6.95 41.80 7.33
C ALA A 284 -6.09 43.07 7.45
N GLU A 285 -5.15 43.12 8.39
CA GLU A 285 -4.21 44.23 8.55
C GLU A 285 -3.23 44.35 7.38
N ALA A 286 -2.76 43.22 6.84
CA ALA A 286 -1.93 43.20 5.63
C ALA A 286 -2.68 43.69 4.39
N LEU A 287 -3.97 43.36 4.26
CA LEU A 287 -4.84 43.85 3.18
C LEU A 287 -5.12 45.35 3.29
N ASN A 288 -5.35 45.87 4.51
CA ASN A 288 -5.62 47.29 4.73
C ASN A 288 -4.41 48.19 4.45
N ARG A 289 -3.18 47.69 4.67
CA ARG A 289 -1.95 48.43 4.28
C ARG A 289 -1.81 48.55 2.77
N ASN A 290 -2.13 47.49 2.02
CA ASN A 290 -2.06 47.50 0.55
C ASN A 290 -3.17 48.34 -0.11
N MET A 291 -4.29 48.57 0.58
CA MET A 291 -5.42 49.34 0.04
C MET A 291 -5.29 50.87 0.20
N ASN A 292 -4.36 51.33 1.05
CA ASN A 292 -4.12 52.77 1.28
C ASN A 292 -3.12 53.40 0.29
N ASP A 293 -2.48 52.60 -0.57
CA ASP A 293 -1.51 53.09 -1.59
C ASP A 293 -2.14 53.39 -2.96
N ILE A 294 -3.47 53.37 -3.08
CA ILE A 294 -4.18 53.65 -4.35
C ILE A 294 -4.77 55.08 -4.33
N PRO A 295 -4.36 56.00 -5.23
CA PRO A 295 -4.88 57.36 -5.26
C PRO A 295 -6.37 57.37 -5.64
N ARG A 296 -7.21 58.03 -4.84
CA ARG A 296 -8.66 58.15 -5.08
C ARG A 296 -8.97 59.47 -5.80
N GLU A 297 -9.33 59.41 -7.08
CA GLU A 297 -10.13 60.47 -7.72
C GLU A 297 -11.63 60.17 -7.58
N PRO A 298 -12.49 61.17 -7.27
CA PRO A 298 -13.92 60.96 -7.07
C PRO A 298 -14.73 61.12 -8.37
N ILE A 299 -15.62 60.16 -8.67
CA ILE A 299 -16.63 60.26 -9.74
C ILE A 299 -18.04 60.36 -9.12
N PRO A 300 -18.96 61.18 -9.67
CA PRO A 300 -20.23 61.55 -9.02
C PRO A 300 -21.36 60.54 -9.24
N LEU A 301 -22.23 60.41 -8.23
CA LEU A 301 -23.44 59.58 -8.23
C LEU A 301 -24.58 60.24 -9.03
N THR A 302 -25.16 59.52 -9.99
CA THR A 302 -26.51 59.81 -10.52
C THR A 302 -27.49 58.76 -10.02
N SER A 303 -28.50 59.26 -9.32
CA SER A 303 -29.67 58.54 -8.79
C SER A 303 -30.76 58.48 -9.87
N ASN A 304 -31.24 57.29 -10.23
CA ASN A 304 -32.51 57.15 -10.95
C ASN A 304 -33.56 56.55 -10.00
N GLN A 305 -34.53 57.38 -9.61
CA GLN A 305 -35.84 56.96 -9.13
C GLN A 305 -36.82 56.93 -10.30
N GLU A 306 -37.60 55.86 -10.34
CA GLU A 306 -39.01 55.72 -10.72
C GLU A 306 -39.62 56.72 -11.73
N GLN A 307 -40.04 56.20 -12.89
CA GLN A 307 -41.46 55.95 -13.21
C GLN A 307 -41.59 55.02 -14.42
#